data_AF-A0A945VWT1-F1
#
_entry.id   AF-A0A945VWT1-F1
#
_cell.length_a   1.000
_cell.length_b   1.000
_cell.length_c   1.000
_cell.angle_alpha   90.00
_cell.angle_beta   90.00
_cell.angle_gamma   90.00
#
_symmetry.space_group_name_H-M   'P 1'
#
loop_
_entity.id
_entity.type
_entity.pdbx_description
1 polymer ?
#
loop_
_entity_poly.entity_id
_entity_poly.type
_entity_poly.pdbx_seq_one_letter_code
_entity_poly.pdbx_strand_id
1 'polypeptide(L)'
;MKNPKYIVRPDDSYIWELDESNNCYRSYKPIKYSDGTRANAHDNYTFKRLTEIYDFFPIEEDELAKYEAKCKDHYAFVGWQIRSDGHGGCKGGTRAEYEIYLERVERYQKWKKEEGIE
;
A
#
# COMPACT_ATOMS: atom_id res chain seq x y z
N MET A 1 19.43 -19.54 9.78
CA MET A 1 18.05 -19.01 9.93
C MET A 1 17.51 -18.74 8.54
N LYS A 2 16.26 -19.15 8.24
CA LYS A 2 15.62 -18.86 6.95
C LYS A 2 15.07 -17.43 7.01
N ASN A 3 15.28 -16.64 5.97
CA ASN A 3 14.72 -15.28 5.90
C ASN A 3 13.17 -15.35 5.91
N PRO A 4 12.48 -14.40 6.57
CA PRO A 4 11.02 -14.32 6.55
C PRO A 4 10.48 -14.20 5.13
N LYS A 5 9.36 -14.86 4.84
CA LYS A 5 8.76 -14.84 3.49
C LYS A 5 8.24 -13.46 3.13
N TYR A 6 7.71 -12.72 4.11
CA TYR A 6 7.12 -11.41 3.93
C TYR A 6 7.71 -10.40 4.92
N ILE A 7 7.88 -9.18 4.43
CA ILE A 7 8.26 -8.02 5.23
C ILE A 7 7.40 -6.82 4.82
N VAL A 8 7.28 -5.84 5.70
CA VAL A 8 6.47 -4.65 5.48
C VAL A 8 7.33 -3.40 5.64
N ARG A 9 7.14 -2.45 4.73
CA ARG A 9 7.68 -1.10 4.88
C ARG A 9 6.87 -0.32 5.93
N PRO A 10 7.51 0.29 6.94
CA PRO A 10 6.79 0.94 8.04
C PRO A 10 5.96 2.16 7.60
N ASP A 11 6.43 2.92 6.61
CA ASP A 11 5.83 4.21 6.23
C ASP A 11 4.41 4.09 5.64
N ASP A 12 4.20 3.08 4.80
CA ASP A 12 2.98 2.95 4.00
C ASP A 12 2.40 1.53 4.03
N SER A 13 2.91 0.69 4.93
CA SER A 13 2.49 -0.71 5.07
C SER A 13 2.64 -1.54 3.79
N TYR A 14 3.48 -1.12 2.84
CA TYR A 14 3.65 -1.85 1.58
C TYR A 14 4.39 -3.16 1.80
N ILE A 15 3.82 -4.25 1.29
CA ILE A 15 4.32 -5.61 1.50
C ILE A 15 5.37 -5.95 0.44
N TRP A 16 6.46 -6.55 0.90
CA TRP A 16 7.50 -7.14 0.07
C TRP A 16 7.63 -8.63 0.39
N GLU A 17 7.95 -9.41 -0.63
CA GLU A 17 8.13 -10.86 -0.50
C GLU A 17 9.54 -11.29 -0.89
N LEU A 18 9.99 -12.38 -0.29
CA LEU A 18 11.26 -13.02 -0.57
C LEU A 18 11.27 -13.63 -1.97
N ASP A 19 12.24 -13.24 -2.76
CA ASP A 19 12.61 -13.91 -4.00
C ASP A 19 13.64 -15.00 -3.70
N GLU A 20 13.20 -16.26 -3.72
CA GLU A 20 14.06 -17.41 -3.41
C GLU A 20 15.19 -17.59 -4.44
N SER A 21 15.11 -16.96 -5.63
CA SER A 21 16.15 -17.09 -6.66
C SER A 21 17.46 -16.38 -6.32
N ASN A 22 17.41 -15.27 -5.56
CA ASN A 22 18.58 -14.50 -5.14
C ASN A 22 18.55 -14.06 -3.68
N ASN A 23 17.62 -14.59 -2.88
CA ASN A 23 17.47 -14.34 -1.44
C ASN A 23 17.34 -12.84 -1.08
N CYS A 24 16.74 -12.07 -1.97
CA CYS A 24 16.43 -10.64 -1.82
C CYS A 24 14.91 -10.42 -1.85
N TYR A 25 14.45 -9.21 -1.57
CA TYR A 25 13.02 -8.88 -1.52
C TYR A 25 12.57 -8.05 -2.70
N ARG A 26 11.32 -8.25 -3.11
CA ARG A 26 10.64 -7.49 -4.16
C ARG A 26 9.20 -7.19 -3.76
N SER A 27 8.57 -6.25 -4.45
CA SER A 27 7.15 -5.90 -4.23
C SER A 27 6.25 -7.13 -4.31
N TYR A 28 5.38 -7.34 -3.31
CA TYR A 28 4.42 -8.45 -3.25
C TYR A 28 3.36 -8.44 -4.37
N LYS A 29 3.04 -7.25 -4.91
CA LYS A 29 2.10 -7.09 -6.04
C LYS A 29 2.88 -6.79 -7.31
N PRO A 30 3.40 -7.81 -8.01
CA PRO A 30 4.28 -7.58 -9.13
C PRO A 30 3.58 -6.96 -10.33
N ILE A 31 4.31 -6.05 -10.97
CA ILE A 31 4.10 -5.74 -12.37
C ILE A 31 4.69 -6.91 -13.16
N LYS A 32 3.84 -7.59 -13.94
CA LYS A 32 4.30 -8.61 -14.90
C LYS A 32 4.67 -7.93 -16.21
N TYR A 33 5.70 -8.45 -16.86
CA TYR A 33 6.04 -8.07 -18.24
C TYR A 33 4.96 -8.59 -19.20
N SER A 34 5.01 -8.12 -20.46
CA SER A 34 4.06 -8.54 -21.50
C SER A 34 4.09 -10.04 -21.79
N ASP A 35 5.20 -10.71 -21.49
CA ASP A 35 5.38 -12.16 -21.61
C ASP A 35 4.91 -12.94 -20.36
N GLY A 36 4.35 -12.25 -19.36
CA GLY A 36 3.86 -12.84 -18.12
C GLY A 36 4.96 -13.14 -17.08
N THR A 37 6.23 -12.92 -17.42
CA THR A 37 7.34 -13.07 -16.48
C THR A 37 7.39 -11.91 -15.49
N ARG A 38 8.15 -12.09 -14.42
CA ARG A 38 8.31 -11.13 -13.33
C ARG A 38 9.79 -10.88 -13.10
N ALA A 39 10.14 -9.62 -12.87
CA ALA A 39 11.49 -9.25 -12.49
C ALA A 39 11.93 -9.92 -11.17
N ASN A 40 13.21 -10.31 -11.12
CA ASN A 40 13.83 -10.73 -9.87
C ASN A 40 13.98 -9.55 -8.91
N ALA A 41 14.12 -9.84 -7.62
CA ALA A 41 14.48 -8.83 -6.64
C ALA A 41 15.83 -8.18 -7.00
N HIS A 42 15.97 -6.89 -6.74
CA HIS A 42 17.27 -6.25 -6.88
C HIS A 42 18.20 -6.72 -5.75
N ASP A 43 19.45 -7.04 -6.06
CA ASP A 43 20.45 -7.57 -5.10
C ASP A 43 20.74 -6.67 -3.89
N ASN A 44 20.32 -5.41 -3.94
CA ASN A 44 20.47 -4.47 -2.84
C ASN A 44 19.37 -4.62 -1.78
N TYR A 45 18.26 -5.28 -2.11
CA TYR A 45 17.11 -5.44 -1.21
C TYR A 45 17.24 -6.71 -0.37
N THR A 46 18.38 -6.86 0.31
CA THR A 46 18.60 -7.96 1.25
C THR A 46 17.79 -7.74 2.54
N PHE A 47 17.47 -8.83 3.24
CA PHE A 47 16.78 -8.76 4.54
C PHE A 47 17.44 -7.76 5.48
N LYS A 48 18.76 -7.93 5.70
CA LYS A 48 19.57 -7.09 6.58
C LYS A 48 19.44 -5.61 6.25
N ARG A 49 19.59 -5.25 4.97
CA ARG A 49 19.51 -3.85 4.56
C ARG A 49 18.13 -3.26 4.80
N LEU A 50 17.09 -4.02 4.45
CA LEU A 50 15.70 -3.56 4.62
C LEU A 50 15.33 -3.40 6.08
N THR A 51 15.76 -4.31 6.97
CA THR A 51 15.42 -4.25 8.39
C THR A 51 16.31 -3.29 9.20
N GLU A 52 17.61 -3.20 8.91
CA GLU A 52 18.54 -2.38 9.71
C GLU A 52 18.62 -0.91 9.25
N ILE A 53 18.32 -0.62 7.98
CA ILE A 53 18.45 0.73 7.41
C ILE A 53 17.09 1.37 7.14
N TYR A 54 16.11 0.57 6.71
CA TYR A 54 14.79 1.06 6.31
C TYR A 54 13.66 0.63 7.25
N ASP A 55 14.02 0.03 8.39
CA ASP A 55 13.09 -0.38 9.46
C ASP A 55 11.94 -1.28 8.99
N PHE A 56 12.17 -2.06 7.93
CA PHE A 56 11.22 -3.09 7.54
C PHE A 56 11.12 -4.12 8.66
N PHE A 57 9.94 -4.70 8.82
CA PHE A 57 9.71 -5.74 9.80
C PHE A 57 9.00 -6.94 9.17
N PRO A 58 9.28 -8.16 9.66
CA PRO A 58 8.65 -9.37 9.16
C PRO A 58 7.18 -9.43 9.56
N ILE A 59 6.38 -10.07 8.71
CA ILE A 59 4.99 -10.42 8.99
C ILE A 59 4.73 -11.86 8.59
N GLU A 60 3.70 -12.46 9.18
CA GLU A 60 3.22 -13.78 8.80
C GLU A 60 2.19 -13.71 7.66
N GLU A 61 1.92 -14.85 7.02
CA GLU A 61 1.02 -14.92 5.86
C GLU A 61 -0.43 -14.56 6.20
N ASP A 62 -0.88 -14.83 7.43
CA ASP A 62 -2.20 -14.48 7.94
C ASP A 62 -2.36 -12.97 8.20
N GLU A 63 -1.26 -12.23 8.31
CA GLU A 63 -1.28 -10.77 8.46
C GLU A 63 -1.36 -10.00 7.13
N LEU A 64 -1.21 -10.69 5.98
CA LEU A 64 -1.19 -10.03 4.66
C LEU A 64 -2.41 -9.14 4.46
N ALA A 65 -3.62 -9.66 4.71
CA ALA A 65 -4.88 -8.92 4.49
C ALA A 65 -4.94 -7.62 5.32
N LYS A 66 -4.43 -7.65 6.57
CA LYS A 66 -4.37 -6.48 7.46
C LYS A 66 -3.44 -5.41 6.89
N TYR A 67 -2.25 -5.78 6.41
CA TYR A 67 -1.30 -4.82 5.86
C TYR A 67 -1.68 -4.33 4.46
N GLU A 68 -2.33 -5.16 3.64
CA GLU A 68 -2.94 -4.71 2.39
C GLU A 68 -4.02 -3.65 2.62
N ALA A 69 -4.87 -3.82 3.64
CA ALA A 69 -5.88 -2.84 4.01
C ALA A 69 -5.25 -1.51 4.46
N LYS A 70 -4.23 -1.57 5.32
CA LYS A 70 -3.47 -0.38 5.76
C LYS A 70 -2.80 0.35 4.60
N CYS A 71 -2.16 -0.40 3.70
CA CYS A 71 -1.51 0.15 2.53
C CYS A 71 -2.52 0.84 1.60
N LYS A 72 -3.65 0.18 1.33
CA LYS A 72 -4.74 0.75 0.54
C LYS A 72 -5.27 2.05 1.15
N ASP A 73 -5.49 2.05 2.46
CA ASP A 73 -5.94 3.23 3.20
C ASP A 73 -4.92 4.38 3.16
N HIS A 74 -3.64 4.09 3.33
CA HIS A 74 -2.56 5.08 3.20
C HIS A 74 -2.58 5.75 1.82
N TYR A 75 -2.58 4.97 0.73
CA TYR A 75 -2.59 5.53 -0.62
C TYR A 75 -3.90 6.22 -0.97
N ALA A 76 -5.03 5.77 -0.43
CA ALA A 76 -6.31 6.48 -0.58
C ALA A 76 -6.28 7.85 0.11
N PHE A 77 -5.71 7.92 1.32
CA PHE A 77 -5.49 9.19 2.02
C PHE A 77 -4.54 10.11 1.26
N VAL A 78 -3.38 9.62 0.81
CA VAL A 78 -2.41 10.41 0.04
C VAL A 78 -3.05 10.93 -1.26
N GLY A 79 -3.75 10.06 -2.01
CA GLY A 79 -4.46 10.44 -3.22
C GLY A 79 -5.54 11.50 -2.97
N TRP A 80 -6.29 11.36 -1.89
CA TRP A 80 -7.23 12.39 -1.45
C TRP A 80 -6.51 13.69 -1.10
N GLN A 81 -5.40 13.63 -0.36
CA GLN A 81 -4.64 14.80 0.09
C GLN A 81 -4.06 15.61 -1.08
N ILE A 82 -3.56 14.97 -2.13
CA ILE A 82 -2.96 15.66 -3.28
C ILE A 82 -3.97 16.12 -4.34
N ARG A 83 -5.28 16.02 -4.05
CA ARG A 83 -6.32 16.44 -4.99
C ARG A 83 -6.16 17.93 -5.34
N SER A 84 -6.24 18.27 -6.62
CA SER A 84 -6.10 19.65 -7.08
C SER A 84 -7.19 20.56 -6.49
N ASP A 85 -6.83 21.81 -6.19
CA ASP A 85 -7.75 22.89 -5.84
C ASP A 85 -8.24 23.71 -7.05
N GLY A 86 -7.82 23.35 -8.27
CA GLY A 86 -8.15 24.06 -9.50
C GLY A 86 -7.29 25.31 -9.79
N HIS A 87 -6.33 25.65 -8.91
CA HIS A 87 -5.49 26.86 -9.01
C HIS A 87 -3.98 26.54 -8.91
N GLY A 88 -3.61 25.28 -9.16
CA GLY A 88 -2.22 24.81 -9.07
C GLY A 88 -1.79 24.39 -7.66
N GLY A 89 -2.69 24.41 -6.69
CA GLY A 89 -2.47 23.91 -5.33
C GLY A 89 -3.16 22.57 -5.07
N CYS A 90 -3.03 22.09 -3.83
CA CYS A 90 -3.72 20.91 -3.33
C CYS A 90 -4.81 21.33 -2.34
N LYS A 91 -6.04 20.83 -2.53
CA LYS A 91 -7.15 21.01 -1.59
C LYS A 91 -7.03 20.09 -0.36
N GLY A 92 -5.94 19.35 -0.25
CA GLY A 92 -5.69 18.35 0.79
C GLY A 92 -5.91 18.82 2.21
N GLY A 93 -5.88 17.86 3.13
CA GLY A 93 -6.05 18.13 4.55
C GLY A 93 -5.36 17.10 5.41
N THR A 94 -5.72 17.14 6.68
CA THR A 94 -5.31 16.22 7.74
C THR A 94 -6.03 14.87 7.63
N ARG A 95 -5.56 13.89 8.40
CA ARG A 95 -6.21 12.58 8.52
C ARG A 95 -7.64 12.67 9.05
N ALA A 96 -7.89 13.53 10.03
CA ALA A 96 -9.23 13.75 10.60
C ALA A 96 -10.22 14.28 9.53
N GLU A 97 -9.78 15.19 8.66
CA GLU A 97 -10.62 15.69 7.57
C GLU A 97 -10.91 14.63 6.51
N TYR A 98 -9.96 13.70 6.28
CA TYR A 98 -10.19 12.56 5.40
C TYR A 98 -11.25 11.60 5.96
N GLU A 99 -11.25 11.34 7.26
CA GLU A 99 -12.27 10.50 7.92
C GLU A 99 -13.67 11.13 7.81
N ILE A 100 -13.78 12.44 8.05
CA ILE A 100 -15.04 13.19 7.83
C ILE A 100 -15.49 13.09 6.36
N TYR A 101 -14.54 13.15 5.42
CA TYR A 101 -14.84 12.97 4.00
C TYR A 101 -15.39 11.57 3.70
N LEU A 102 -14.80 10.52 4.27
CA LEU A 102 -15.29 9.14 4.09
C LEU A 102 -16.72 8.98 4.60
N GLU A 103 -17.04 9.51 5.79
CA GLU A 103 -18.43 9.50 6.31
C GLU A 103 -19.40 10.20 5.35
N ARG A 104 -18.99 11.33 4.76
CA ARG A 104 -19.83 12.05 3.77
C ARG A 104 -20.05 11.22 2.51
N VAL A 105 -19.01 10.55 2.02
CA VAL A 105 -19.12 9.67 0.84
C VAL A 105 -20.06 8.51 1.15
N GLU A 106 -19.91 7.86 2.30
CA GLU A 106 -20.79 6.75 2.71
C GLU A 106 -22.25 7.18 2.78
N ARG A 107 -22.54 8.32 3.43
CA ARG A 107 -23.90 8.90 3.47
C ARG A 107 -24.46 9.15 2.07
N TYR A 108 -23.65 9.70 1.16
CA TYR A 108 -24.06 9.96 -0.22
C TYR A 108 -24.34 8.68 -1.00
N GLN A 109 -23.49 7.65 -0.88
CA GLN A 109 -23.69 6.36 -1.55
C GLN A 109 -24.96 5.65 -1.05
N LYS A 110 -25.23 5.73 0.25
CA LYS A 110 -26.48 5.20 0.83
C LYS A 110 -27.71 5.90 0.25
N TRP A 111 -27.72 7.24 0.24
CA TRP A 111 -28.81 8.02 -0.36
C TRP A 111 -28.99 7.72 -1.86
N LYS A 112 -27.89 7.68 -2.63
CA LYS A 112 -27.92 7.36 -4.07
C LYS A 112 -28.58 5.99 -4.33
N LYS A 113 -28.30 4.99 -3.49
CA LYS A 113 -28.91 3.67 -3.54
C LYS A 113 -30.40 3.68 -3.16
N GLU A 114 -30.80 4.47 -2.17
CA GLU A 114 -32.20 4.61 -1.74
C GLU A 114 -33.07 5.28 -2.82
N GLU A 115 -32.52 6.25 -3.55
CA GLU A 115 -33.20 6.96 -4.64
C GLU A 115 -33.18 6.21 -5.99
N GLY A 116 -32.51 5.05 -6.07
CA GLY A 116 -32.44 4.25 -7.31
C GLY A 116 -31.68 4.92 -8.45
N ILE A 117 -30.77 5.85 -8.14
CA ILE A 117 -29.92 6.53 -9.12
C ILE A 117 -28.65 5.68 -9.21
N GLU A 118 -28.42 4.91 -10.28
CA GLU A 118 -27.13 4.24 -10.54
C GLU A 118 -26.30 4.96 -11.61
#